data_AF-A0A259BKN6-F1
#
_entry.id   AF-A0A259BKN6-F1
#
_cell.length_a   1.000
_cell.length_b   1.000
_cell.length_c   1.000
_cell.angle_alpha   90.00
_cell.angle_beta   90.00
_cell.angle_gamma   90.00
#
_symmetry.space_group_name_H-M   'P 1'
#
loop_
_entity.id
_entity.type
_entity.pdbx_description
1 polymer ?
#
loop_
_entity_poly.entity_id
_entity_poly.type
_entity_poly.pdbx_seq_one_letter_code
_entity_poly.pdbx_strand_id
1 'polypeptide(L)'
;AQKNPQFSDDTATCMVFSETIHVMLLTHDKFRMFCTKPIVDAKTSCEVLICISADSRDEVDAIVDKAQAAGGTADPTPTQDYGFMYGRSFEDPDGHIWEIMWMDMQAATAAMAADQLVQG
;
A
#
# COMPACT_ATOMS: atom_id res chain seq x y z
N ALA A 1 -3.14 11.37 -1.86
CA ALA A 1 -3.92 11.06 -3.07
C ALA A 1 -5.01 12.12 -3.31
N GLN A 2 -5.34 12.39 -4.57
CA GLN A 2 -6.42 13.30 -4.99
C GLN A 2 -7.40 12.57 -5.91
N LYS A 3 -8.70 12.89 -5.83
CA LYS A 3 -9.72 12.31 -6.71
C LYS A 3 -9.62 12.94 -8.10
N ASN A 4 -9.57 12.13 -9.16
CA ASN A 4 -9.67 12.60 -10.54
C ASN A 4 -11.15 12.60 -10.99
N PRO A 5 -11.79 13.78 -11.14
CA PRO A 5 -13.21 13.86 -11.47
C PRO A 5 -13.53 13.36 -12.88
N GLN A 6 -12.58 13.37 -13.81
CA GLN A 6 -12.81 12.94 -15.19
C GLN A 6 -12.95 11.41 -15.33
N PHE A 7 -12.34 10.66 -14.42
CA PHE A 7 -12.40 9.19 -14.36
C PHE A 7 -13.15 8.71 -13.12
N SER A 8 -14.07 9.52 -12.60
CA SER A 8 -14.92 9.17 -11.46
C SER A 8 -16.40 9.39 -11.79
N ASP A 9 -17.21 8.41 -11.45
CA ASP A 9 -18.67 8.43 -11.53
C ASP A 9 -19.27 7.71 -10.29
N ASP A 10 -20.56 7.39 -10.32
CA ASP A 10 -21.23 6.70 -9.21
C ASP A 10 -20.79 5.24 -9.04
N THR A 11 -20.11 4.67 -10.03
CA THR A 11 -19.67 3.27 -10.07
C THR A 11 -18.16 3.10 -9.92
N ALA A 12 -17.41 4.19 -10.01
CA ALA A 12 -15.95 4.20 -9.99
C ALA A 12 -15.40 5.52 -9.43
N THR A 13 -14.34 5.46 -8.62
CA THR A 13 -13.56 6.63 -8.25
C THR A 13 -12.08 6.40 -8.55
N CYS A 14 -11.48 7.32 -9.30
CA CYS A 14 -10.06 7.30 -9.62
C CYS A 14 -9.27 8.13 -8.59
N MET A 15 -8.41 7.48 -7.82
CA MET A 15 -7.52 8.10 -6.85
C MET A 15 -6.11 8.22 -7.43
N VAL A 16 -5.61 9.45 -7.57
CA VAL A 16 -4.28 9.78 -8.09
C VAL A 16 -3.31 9.87 -6.93
N PHE A 17 -2.31 9.00 -6.91
CA PHE A 17 -1.23 8.99 -5.91
C PHE A 17 0.00 9.72 -6.42
N SER A 18 0.30 9.59 -7.72
CA SER A 18 1.34 10.34 -8.43
C SER A 18 0.92 10.52 -9.89
N GLU A 19 1.77 11.17 -10.70
CA GLU A 19 1.55 11.26 -12.15
C GLU A 19 1.46 9.88 -12.83
N THR A 20 2.05 8.85 -12.23
CA THR A 20 2.13 7.49 -12.79
C THR A 20 1.24 6.50 -12.05
N ILE A 21 0.96 6.71 -10.76
CA ILE A 21 0.23 5.75 -9.91
C ILE A 21 -1.21 6.23 -9.71
N HIS A 22 -2.14 5.43 -10.21
CA HIS A 22 -3.58 5.64 -10.10
C HIS A 22 -4.24 4.37 -9.54
N VAL A 23 -5.17 4.54 -8.60
CA VAL A 23 -5.95 3.46 -7.99
C VAL A 23 -7.41 3.67 -8.36
N MET A 24 -8.02 2.66 -8.97
CA MET A 24 -9.43 2.67 -9.35
C MET A 24 -10.25 1.92 -8.29
N LEU A 25 -11.07 2.65 -7.53
CA LEU A 25 -12.01 2.08 -6.58
C LEU A 25 -13.34 1.87 -7.32
N LEU A 26 -13.74 0.62 -7.51
CA LEU A 26 -14.90 0.25 -8.35
C LEU A 26 -15.98 -0.43 -7.52
N THR A 27 -17.24 -0.25 -7.88
CA THR A 27 -18.30 -1.15 -7.38
C THR A 27 -18.05 -2.57 -7.89
N HIS A 28 -18.53 -3.58 -7.14
CA HIS A 28 -18.41 -4.98 -7.55
C HIS A 28 -19.00 -5.23 -8.94
N ASP A 29 -20.14 -4.62 -9.27
CA ASP A 29 -20.76 -4.76 -10.60
C ASP A 29 -19.87 -4.23 -11.72
N LYS A 30 -19.22 -3.07 -11.50
CA LYS A 30 -18.26 -2.52 -12.46
C LYS A 30 -17.03 -3.41 -12.57
N PHE A 31 -16.47 -3.86 -11.45
CA PHE A 31 -15.28 -4.70 -11.43
C PHE A 31 -15.49 -6.03 -12.18
N ARG A 32 -16.68 -6.62 -12.10
CA ARG A 32 -17.05 -7.85 -12.84
C ARG A 32 -16.99 -7.71 -14.35
N MET A 33 -17.03 -6.50 -14.90
CA MET A 33 -16.84 -6.30 -16.34
C MET A 33 -15.38 -6.46 -16.78
N PHE A 34 -14.42 -6.41 -15.84
CA PHE A 34 -12.98 -6.52 -16.11
C PHE A 34 -12.40 -7.89 -15.78
N CYS A 35 -13.07 -8.70 -14.95
CA CYS A 35 -12.56 -9.98 -14.48
C CYS A 35 -13.57 -11.10 -14.69
N THR A 36 -13.11 -12.24 -15.22
CA THR A 36 -13.90 -13.46 -15.38
C THR A 36 -13.81 -14.40 -14.18
N LYS A 37 -12.88 -14.14 -13.25
CA LYS A 37 -12.72 -14.91 -12.01
C LYS A 37 -13.62 -14.34 -10.90
N PRO A 38 -13.94 -15.14 -9.88
CA PRO A 38 -14.61 -14.63 -8.69
C PRO A 38 -13.81 -13.49 -8.05
N ILE A 39 -14.52 -12.44 -7.62
CA ILE A 39 -13.94 -11.39 -6.77
C ILE A 39 -13.71 -12.01 -5.39
N VAL A 40 -12.49 -11.91 -4.87
CA VAL A 40 -12.11 -12.38 -3.54
C VAL A 40 -12.78 -11.52 -2.46
N ASP A 41 -13.16 -12.16 -1.36
CA ASP A 41 -13.49 -11.47 -0.11
C ASP A 41 -12.19 -11.11 0.62
N ALA A 42 -11.77 -9.85 0.48
CA ALA A 42 -10.47 -9.38 0.97
C ALA A 42 -10.34 -9.44 2.50
N LYS A 43 -11.46 -9.46 3.23
CA LYS A 43 -11.47 -9.59 4.71
C LYS A 43 -11.08 -10.97 5.21
N THR A 44 -11.10 -11.97 4.32
CA THR A 44 -10.80 -13.37 4.67
C THR A 44 -9.66 -13.96 3.83
N SER A 45 -9.25 -13.28 2.76
CA SER A 45 -8.28 -13.78 1.80
C SER A 45 -7.50 -12.63 1.18
N CYS A 46 -6.19 -12.82 1.01
CA CYS A 46 -5.32 -11.82 0.38
C CYS A 46 -4.86 -12.34 -0.99
N GLU A 47 -5.33 -11.70 -2.07
CA GLU A 47 -4.83 -11.97 -3.44
C GLU A 47 -3.59 -11.12 -3.77
N VAL A 48 -3.56 -9.87 -3.25
CA VAL A 48 -2.49 -8.91 -3.48
C VAL A 48 -2.30 -8.03 -2.24
N LEU A 49 -1.06 -7.61 -2.02
CA LEU A 49 -0.68 -6.54 -1.11
C LEU A 49 -0.07 -5.41 -1.94
N ILE A 50 -0.45 -4.16 -1.66
CA ILE A 50 0.02 -2.99 -2.41
C ILE A 50 0.95 -2.16 -1.52
N CYS A 51 2.21 -2.01 -1.92
CA CYS A 51 3.18 -1.20 -1.19
C CYS A 51 3.41 0.16 -1.89
N ILE A 52 3.30 1.25 -1.13
CA ILE A 52 3.57 2.63 -1.58
C ILE A 52 4.72 3.20 -0.75
N SER A 53 5.67 3.84 -1.43
CA SER A 53 6.81 4.47 -0.77
C SER A 53 6.42 5.74 -0.01
N ALA A 54 7.08 5.97 1.13
CA ALA A 54 7.07 7.20 1.90
C ALA A 54 8.49 7.79 1.97
N ASP A 55 8.59 9.11 2.18
CA ASP A 55 9.85 9.86 2.19
C ASP A 55 10.56 9.79 3.55
N SER A 56 9.85 9.39 4.61
CA SER A 56 10.42 9.28 5.96
C SER A 56 9.69 8.26 6.83
N ARG A 57 10.32 7.87 7.95
CA ARG A 57 9.69 7.01 8.97
C ARG A 57 8.45 7.67 9.57
N ASP A 58 8.53 8.96 9.88
CA ASP A 58 7.40 9.71 10.44
C ASP A 58 6.22 9.77 9.46
N GLU A 59 6.49 9.81 8.15
CA GLU A 59 5.44 9.77 7.14
C GLU A 59 4.78 8.39 7.04
N VAL A 60 5.53 7.29 7.21
CA VAL A 60 4.96 5.94 7.32
C VAL A 60 3.91 5.91 8.43
N ASP A 61 4.28 6.38 9.63
CA ASP A 61 3.36 6.44 10.78
C ASP A 61 2.16 7.34 10.51
N ALA A 62 2.40 8.55 10.00
CA ALA A 62 1.33 9.51 9.75
C ALA A 62 0.29 9.01 8.75
N ILE A 63 0.71 8.27 7.71
CA ILE A 63 -0.22 7.70 6.73
C ILE A 63 -1.04 6.56 7.35
N VAL A 64 -0.42 5.65 8.09
CA VAL A 64 -1.12 4.53 8.73
C VAL A 64 -2.11 5.02 9.78
N ASP A 65 -1.72 5.98 10.62
CA ASP A 65 -2.59 6.57 11.63
C ASP A 65 -3.79 7.28 10.98
N LYS A 66 -3.58 7.95 9.84
CA LYS A 66 -4.65 8.57 9.07
C LYS A 66 -5.60 7.54 8.47
N ALA A 67 -5.08 6.43 7.96
CA ALA A 67 -5.90 5.34 7.43
C ALA A 67 -6.77 4.70 8.53
N GLN A 68 -6.18 4.47 9.71
CA GLN A 68 -6.90 3.99 10.87
C GLN A 68 -8.02 4.95 11.30
N ALA A 69 -7.72 6.25 11.39
CA ALA A 69 -8.72 7.27 11.73
C ALA A 69 -9.86 7.37 10.71
N ALA A 70 -9.62 6.96 9.46
CA ALA A 70 -10.61 6.92 8.39
C ALA A 70 -11.46 5.62 8.36
N GLY A 71 -11.25 4.70 9.31
CA GLY A 71 -12.00 3.44 9.41
C GLY A 71 -11.26 2.20 8.90
N GLY A 72 -9.98 2.33 8.55
CA GLY A 72 -9.11 1.18 8.32
C GLY A 72 -8.63 0.52 9.61
N THR A 73 -7.99 -0.64 9.48
CA THR A 73 -7.34 -1.35 10.59
C THR A 73 -5.83 -1.19 10.46
N ALA A 74 -5.17 -0.64 11.48
CA ALA A 74 -3.71 -0.50 11.48
C ALA A 74 -3.02 -1.85 11.71
N ASP A 75 -1.86 -2.01 11.08
CA ASP A 75 -0.91 -3.11 11.25
C ASP A 75 -1.51 -4.54 11.18
N PRO A 76 -2.26 -4.89 10.11
CA PRO A 76 -2.71 -6.27 9.88
C PRO A 76 -1.55 -7.24 9.59
N THR A 77 -0.37 -6.73 9.23
CA THR A 77 0.86 -7.50 9.02
C THR A 77 1.96 -7.03 9.99
N PRO A 78 2.99 -7.86 10.25
CA PRO A 78 4.09 -7.45 11.12
C PRO A 78 4.82 -6.19 10.60
N THR A 79 5.08 -5.24 11.50
CA THR A 79 5.90 -4.06 11.21
C THR A 79 7.30 -4.48 10.77
N GLN A 80 7.79 -3.87 9.71
CA GLN A 80 9.15 -4.05 9.19
C GLN A 80 10.03 -2.93 9.75
N ASP A 81 10.96 -3.25 10.64
CA ASP A 81 11.94 -2.29 11.14
C ASP A 81 13.34 -2.91 11.13
N TYR A 82 14.12 -2.54 10.12
CA TYR A 82 15.49 -3.00 9.91
C TYR A 82 16.50 -1.85 10.06
N GLY A 83 16.10 -0.71 10.63
CA GLY A 83 16.92 0.49 10.76
C GLY A 83 17.04 1.30 9.45
N PHE A 84 17.49 0.68 8.36
CA PHE A 84 17.54 1.31 7.01
C PHE A 84 16.23 1.20 6.23
N MET A 85 15.29 0.40 6.73
CA MET A 85 13.97 0.20 6.16
C MET A 85 12.96 0.24 7.29
N TYR A 86 11.88 0.98 7.08
CA TYR A 86 10.76 1.05 8.02
C TYR A 86 9.45 0.95 7.24
N GLY A 87 8.60 0.00 7.59
CA GLY A 87 7.34 -0.24 6.91
C GLY A 87 6.25 -0.66 7.88
N ARG A 88 5.07 -0.07 7.69
CA ARG A 88 3.84 -0.44 8.39
C ARG A 88 2.76 -0.73 7.35
N SER A 89 1.67 -1.35 7.78
CA SER A 89 0.55 -1.68 6.92
C SER A 89 -0.77 -1.21 7.51
N PHE A 90 -1.79 -1.12 6.66
CA PHE A 90 -3.17 -1.00 7.09
C PHE A 90 -4.09 -1.81 6.17
N GLU A 91 -5.19 -2.29 6.73
CA GLU A 91 -6.31 -2.85 5.98
C GLU A 91 -7.33 -1.75 5.74
N ASP A 92 -7.76 -1.55 4.50
CA ASP A 92 -8.82 -0.59 4.16
C ASP A 92 -10.23 -1.13 4.52
N PRO A 93 -11.30 -0.30 4.46
CA PRO A 93 -12.63 -0.76 4.85
C PRO A 93 -13.20 -1.96 4.07
N ASP A 94 -12.66 -2.23 2.87
CA ASP A 94 -13.04 -3.35 2.01
C ASP A 94 -12.21 -4.62 2.31
N GLY A 95 -11.13 -4.51 3.08
CA GLY A 95 -10.28 -5.62 3.51
C GLY A 95 -8.94 -5.70 2.77
N HIS A 96 -8.61 -4.75 1.89
CA HIS A 96 -7.37 -4.80 1.13
C HIS A 96 -6.18 -4.31 1.96
N ILE A 97 -5.05 -5.01 1.85
CA ILE A 97 -3.83 -4.67 2.60
C ILE A 97 -2.96 -3.71 1.80
N TRP A 98 -2.65 -2.58 2.42
CA TRP A 98 -1.75 -1.55 1.95
C TRP A 98 -0.51 -1.50 2.85
N GLU A 99 0.68 -1.46 2.27
CA GLU A 99 1.93 -1.18 2.98
C GLU A 99 2.43 0.22 2.63
N ILE A 100 2.92 0.92 3.65
CA ILE A 100 3.63 2.18 3.50
C ILE A 100 5.06 1.94 3.98
N MET A 101 6.03 2.22 3.12
CA MET A 101 7.42 1.87 3.39
C MET A 101 8.36 3.01 3.06
N TRP A 102 9.27 3.27 3.99
CA TRP A 102 10.43 4.13 3.81
C TRP A 102 11.70 3.29 3.78
N MET A 103 12.66 3.69 2.96
CA MET A 103 13.99 3.09 2.89
C MET A 103 15.08 4.14 2.71
N ASP A 104 16.11 4.09 3.55
CA ASP A 104 17.37 4.77 3.30
C ASP A 104 18.20 3.93 2.31
N MET A 105 18.16 4.35 1.04
CA MET A 105 18.85 3.66 -0.05
C MET A 105 20.38 3.62 0.14
N GLN A 106 20.99 4.61 0.81
CA GLN A 106 22.43 4.61 1.05
C GLN A 106 22.80 3.58 2.12
N ALA A 107 22.07 3.59 3.23
CA ALA A 107 22.26 2.62 4.30
C ALA A 107 21.94 1.18 3.84
N ALA A 108 20.89 1.00 3.04
CA ALA A 108 20.54 -0.30 2.45
C ALA A 108 21.64 -0.83 1.52
N THR A 109 22.18 0.03 0.65
CA THR A 109 23.29 -0.35 -0.26
C THR A 109 24.53 -0.73 0.53
N ALA A 110 24.88 0.02 1.58
CA ALA A 110 26.02 -0.29 2.44
C ALA A 110 25.84 -1.62 3.19
N ALA A 111 24.64 -1.89 3.70
CA ALA A 111 24.30 -3.14 4.38
C ALA A 111 24.41 -4.34 3.44
N MET A 112 23.89 -4.24 2.20
CA MET A 112 23.97 -5.30 1.19
C MET A 112 25.41 -5.58 0.72
N ALA A 113 26.22 -4.53 0.57
CA ALA A 113 27.62 -4.67 0.22
C ALA A 113 28.44 -5.34 1.34
N ALA A 114 28.13 -5.05 2.59
CA ALA A 114 28.77 -5.69 3.75
C ALA A 114 28.43 -7.19 3.82
N ASP A 115 27.20 -7.58 3.52
CA ASP A 115 26.78 -8.99 3.53
C ASP A 115 27.46 -9.81 2.40
N GLN A 116 27.63 -9.24 1.21
CA GLN A 116 28.39 -9.87 0.11
C GLN A 116 29.87 -10.12 0.44
N LEU A 117 30.50 -9.27 1.24
CA LEU A 117 31.89 -9.43 1.66
C LEU A 117 32.08 -10.49 2.76
N VAL A 118 31.01 -10.85 3.48
CA VAL A 118 31.04 -11.87 4.53
C VAL A 118 30.79 -13.28 3.95
N GLN A 119 30.14 -13.37 2.80
CA GLN A 119 29.78 -14.64 2.14
C GLN A 119 30.76 -15.11 1.04
N GLY A 120 31.84 -14.37 0.78
CA GLY A 120 32.90 -14.72 -0.19
C GLY A 120 34.20 -15.13 0.47
#